data_AF-A0A9X9F640-F1
#
_entry.id   AF-A0A9X9F640-F1
#
_cell.length_a   1.000
_cell.length_b   1.000
_cell.length_c   1.000
_cell.angle_alpha   90.00
_cell.angle_beta   90.00
_cell.angle_gamma   90.00
#
_symmetry.space_group_name_H-M   'P 1'
#
loop_
_entity.id
_entity.type
_entity.pdbx_description
1 polymer ?
#
loop_
_entity_poly.entity_id
_entity_poly.type
_entity_poly.pdbx_seq_one_letter_code
_entity_poly.pdbx_strand_id
1 'polypeptide(L)' 'MAKKSMIAKQKRTPKFKVQEYTRCERCGRP' A
#
# COMPACT_ATOMS: atom_id res chain seq x y z
N MET A 1 -7.63 9.96 2.44
CA MET A 1 -6.34 9.64 3.08
C MET A 1 -6.33 8.19 3.53
N ALA A 2 -5.27 7.45 3.22
CA ALA A 2 -5.13 6.10 3.73
C ALA A 2 -4.72 6.09 5.20
N LYS A 3 -5.20 5.09 5.94
CA LYS A 3 -4.70 4.80 7.28
C LYS A 3 -3.18 4.54 7.22
N LYS A 4 -2.42 5.08 8.18
CA LYS A 4 -0.96 4.89 8.26
C LYS A 4 -0.56 3.40 8.23
N SER A 5 -1.35 2.55 8.89
CA SER A 5 -1.17 1.09 8.88
C SER A 5 -1.24 0.47 7.48
N MET A 6 -2.08 1.01 6.60
CA MET A 6 -2.25 0.50 5.23
C MET A 6 -1.10 0.92 4.31
N ILE A 7 -0.53 2.10 4.51
CA ILE A 7 0.67 2.56 3.80
C ILE A 7 1.87 1.72 4.24
N ALA A 8 2.03 1.48 5.55
CA ALA A 8 3.08 0.61 6.07
C ALA A 8 2.96 -0.84 5.55
N LYS A 9 1.74 -1.37 5.42
CA LYS A 9 1.48 -2.69 4.81
C LYS A 9 1.94 -2.74 3.35
N GLN A 10 1.64 -1.71 2.57
CA GLN A 10 2.02 -1.65 1.15
C GLN A 10 3.53 -1.58 0.94
N LYS A 11 4.26 -0.88 1.83
CA LYS A 11 5.72 -0.77 1.78
C LYS A 11 6.46 -2.06 2.13
N ARG A 12 5.78 -3.06 2.71
CA ARG A 12 6.38 -4.35 3.03
C ARG A 12 6.39 -5.25 1.80
N THR A 13 7.42 -6.09 1.69
CA THR A 13 7.48 -7.12 0.65
C THR A 13 6.25 -8.04 0.75
N PRO A 14 5.39 -8.09 -0.27
CA PRO A 14 4.21 -8.95 -0.25
C PRO A 14 4.61 -10.43 -0.31
N LYS A 15 3.82 -11.30 0.34
CA LYS A 15 4.06 -12.75 0.33
C LYS A 15 3.77 -13.37 -1.04
N PHE A 16 2.81 -12.81 -1.76
CA PHE A 16 2.40 -13.27 -3.08
C PHE A 16 2.35 -12.09 -4.04
N LYS A 17 2.74 -12.29 -5.29
CA LYS A 17 2.75 -11.22 -6.33
C LYS A 17 1.39 -10.56 -6.52
N VAL A 18 0.29 -11.30 -6.34
CA VAL A 18 -1.08 -10.78 -6.46
C VAL A 18 -1.45 -9.75 -5.38
N GLN A 19 -0.67 -9.62 -4.32
CA GLN A 19 -0.91 -8.67 -3.23
C GLN A 19 -0.23 -7.32 -3.47
N GLU A 20 0.52 -7.16 -4.55
CA GLU A 20 1.08 -5.87 -4.95
C GLU A 20 -0.02 -4.99 -5.52
N TYR A 21 -0.19 -3.80 -4.95
CA TYR A 21 -1.14 -2.80 -5.43
C TYR A 21 -0.53 -1.41 -5.30
N THR A 22 -0.86 -0.56 -6.26
CA THR A 22 -0.40 0.82 -6.28
C THR A 22 -1.19 1.65 -5.27
N ARG A 23 -0.57 2.69 -4.70
CA ARG A 23 -1.25 3.73 -3.94
C ARG A 23 -0.67 5.06 -4.38
N CYS A 24 -1.51 6.07 -4.46
CA CYS A 24 -1.08 7.43 -4.73
C CYS A 24 -0.15 7.93 -3.61
N GLU A 25 1.03 8.41 -3.97
CA GLU A 25 2.01 8.97 -3.02
C GLU A 25 1.55 10.28 -2.37
N ARG A 26 0.68 11.04 -3.06
CA ARG A 26 0.14 12.32 -2.57
C ARG A 26 -1.03 12.14 -1.60
N CYS A 27 -1.98 11.23 -1.89
CA CYS A 27 -3.24 11.13 -1.14
C CYS A 27 -3.52 9.75 -0.52
N GLY A 28 -2.71 8.74 -0.86
CA GLY A 28 -2.80 7.36 -0.33
C GLY A 28 -3.98 6.54 -0.84
N ARG A 29 -4.77 7.04 -1.81
CA ARG A 29 -5.79 6.23 -2.48
C ARG A 29 -5.13 5.05 -3.19
N PRO A 30 -5.63 3.82 -3.01
CA PRO A 30 -5.24 2.72 -3.89
C PRO A 30 -5.58 3.06 -5.35
#